data_AF-A0A8C9YTN4-F1
#
_entry.id   AF-A0A8C9YTN4-F1
#
_cell.length_a   1.000
_cell.length_b   1.000
_cell.length_c   1.000
_cell.angle_alpha   90.00
_cell.angle_beta   90.00
_cell.angle_gamma   90.00
#
_symmetry.space_group_name_H-M   'P 1'
#
loop_
_entity.id
_entity.type
_entity.pdbx_description
1 polymer ?
#
loop_
_entity_poly.entity_id
_entity_poly.type
_entity_poly.pdbx_seq_one_letter_code
_entity_poly.pdbx_strand_id
1 'polypeptide(L)'
;IFRYRSPILTLIVPAIEVIANETGKALMLLSSELASVRLVALQNRAALDFLLAARGGTCAVIGAECCTFVPDNNATIGDIINHLHDTNLGHKQERERRGTISQ
;
A
#
# COMPACT_ATOMS: atom_id res chain seq x y z
N ILE A 1 -34.88 3.24 27.19
CA ILE A 1 -34.80 3.75 25.80
C ILE A 1 -34.12 2.68 24.96
N PHE A 2 -34.86 1.96 24.11
CA PHE A 2 -34.34 0.82 23.37
C PHE A 2 -33.25 1.25 22.38
N ARG A 3 -32.03 0.71 22.54
CA ARG A 3 -30.93 0.84 21.58
C ARG A 3 -31.22 -0.08 20.42
N TYR A 4 -31.93 0.39 19.39
CA TYR A 4 -32.14 -0.39 18.18
C TYR A 4 -30.80 -0.54 17.45
N ARG A 5 -30.11 -1.67 17.66
CA ARG A 5 -28.89 -2.01 16.92
C ARG A 5 -29.32 -2.43 15.52
N SER A 6 -29.00 -1.63 14.51
CA SER A 6 -29.26 -2.02 13.12
C SER A 6 -28.58 -3.37 12.84
N PRO A 7 -29.31 -4.43 12.46
CA PRO A 7 -28.75 -5.74 12.20
C PRO A 7 -27.71 -5.71 11.05
N ILE A 8 -27.89 -4.79 10.10
CA ILE A 8 -26.96 -4.54 9.01
C ILE A 8 -25.58 -4.11 9.54
N LEU A 9 -25.54 -3.22 10.54
CA LEU A 9 -24.27 -2.76 11.14
C LEU A 9 -23.51 -3.88 11.86
N THR A 10 -24.20 -4.90 12.38
CA THR A 10 -23.54 -6.01 13.07
C THR A 10 -22.82 -6.96 12.12
N LEU A 11 -23.26 -7.04 10.86
CA LEU A 11 -22.65 -7.86 9.82
C LEU A 11 -21.52 -7.11 9.08
N ILE A 12 -21.75 -5.83 8.75
CA ILE A 12 -20.83 -5.06 7.91
C ILE A 12 -19.54 -4.67 8.64
N VAL A 13 -19.61 -4.30 9.93
CA VAL A 13 -18.44 -3.79 10.66
C VAL A 13 -17.30 -4.83 10.74
N PRO A 14 -17.52 -6.08 11.18
CA PRO A 14 -16.45 -7.09 11.20
C PRO A 14 -15.91 -7.41 9.81
N ALA A 15 -16.75 -7.37 8.77
CA ALA A 15 -16.31 -7.59 7.40
C ALA A 15 -15.33 -6.51 6.94
N ILE A 16 -15.60 -5.24 7.27
CA ILE A 16 -14.69 -4.13 6.99
C ILE A 16 -13.36 -4.28 7.75
N GLU A 17 -13.40 -4.69 9.02
CA GLU A 17 -12.18 -4.92 9.82
C GLU A 17 -11.27 -5.99 9.18
N VAL A 18 -11.85 -7.08 8.70
CA VAL A 18 -11.11 -8.15 8.00
C VAL A 18 -10.55 -7.63 6.68
N ILE A 19 -11.36 -6.96 5.86
CA ILE A 19 -10.94 -6.43 4.57
C ILE A 19 -9.80 -5.43 4.75
N ALA A 20 -9.88 -4.52 5.72
CA ALA A 20 -8.83 -3.55 5.99
C ALA A 20 -7.50 -4.20 6.40
N ASN A 21 -7.54 -5.23 7.25
CA ASN A 21 -6.33 -5.95 7.66
C ASN A 21 -5.69 -6.71 6.50
N GLU A 22 -6.48 -7.46 5.73
CA GLU A 22 -5.97 -8.22 4.57
C GLU A 22 -5.47 -7.30 3.45
N THR A 23 -6.15 -6.17 3.22
CA THR A 23 -5.69 -5.14 2.27
C THR A 23 -4.37 -4.53 2.72
N GLY A 24 -4.21 -4.22 4.02
CA GLY A 24 -2.96 -3.70 4.57
C GLY A 24 -1.78 -4.66 4.37
N LYS A 25 -1.98 -5.96 4.61
CA LYS A 25 -0.97 -6.99 4.34
C LYS A 25 -0.61 -7.10 2.86
N ALA A 26 -1.63 -7.11 1.99
CA ALA A 26 -1.41 -7.16 0.54
C ALA A 26 -0.59 -5.96 0.04
N LEU A 27 -0.90 -4.76 0.52
CA LEU A 27 -0.15 -3.54 0.18
C LEU A 27 1.30 -3.60 0.67
N MET A 28 1.58 -4.14 1.85
CA MET A 28 2.95 -4.35 2.33
C MET A 28 3.74 -5.27 1.40
N LEU A 29 3.15 -6.40 1.02
CA LEU A 29 3.78 -7.37 0.12
C LEU A 29 4.06 -6.76 -1.25
N LEU A 30 3.07 -6.08 -1.83
CA LEU A 30 3.21 -5.39 -3.11
C LEU A 30 4.28 -4.28 -3.06
N SER A 31 4.35 -3.52 -1.97
CA SER A 31 5.38 -2.48 -1.80
C SER A 31 6.80 -3.08 -1.81
N SER A 32 6.98 -4.20 -1.11
CA SER A 32 8.26 -4.92 -1.07
C SER A 32 8.63 -5.52 -2.43
N GLU A 33 7.67 -6.10 -3.14
CA GLU A 33 7.87 -6.64 -4.48
C GLU A 33 8.24 -5.55 -5.48
N LEU A 34 7.51 -4.42 -5.47
CA LEU A 34 7.78 -3.27 -6.33
C LEU A 34 9.14 -2.64 -6.06
N ALA A 35 9.58 -2.57 -4.80
CA ALA A 35 10.93 -2.11 -4.47
C ALA A 35 12.02 -2.99 -5.11
N SER A 36 11.80 -4.31 -5.13
CA SER A 36 12.71 -5.27 -5.77
C SER A 36 12.69 -5.15 -7.29
N VAL A 37 11.51 -5.05 -7.91
CA VAL A 37 11.35 -4.84 -9.36
C VAL A 37 12.01 -3.54 -9.80
N ARG A 38 11.84 -2.46 -9.02
CA ARG A 38 12.50 -1.18 -9.26
C ARG A 38 14.03 -1.31 -9.24
N LEU A 39 14.59 -2.03 -8.28
CA LEU A 39 16.03 -2.26 -8.21
C LEU A 39 16.54 -2.99 -9.47
N VAL A 40 15.85 -4.05 -9.89
CA VAL A 40 16.18 -4.78 -11.13
C VAL A 40 16.07 -3.86 -12.35
N ALA A 41 15.03 -3.04 -12.45
CA ALA A 41 14.86 -2.10 -13.56
C ALA A 41 16.00 -1.07 -13.62
N LEU A 42 16.44 -0.54 -12.47
CA LEU A 42 17.57 0.40 -12.39
C LEU A 42 18.90 -0.27 -12.77
N GLN A 43 19.13 -1.50 -12.34
CA GLN A 43 20.33 -2.27 -12.73
C GLN A 43 20.34 -2.59 -14.23
N ASN A 44 19.20 -3.01 -14.78
CA ASN A 44 19.05 -3.25 -16.21
C ASN A 44 19.32 -1.98 -17.00
N ARG A 45 18.81 -0.83 -16.54
CA ARG A 45 19.08 0.46 -17.17
C ARG A 45 20.58 0.80 -17.14
N ALA A 46 21.26 0.60 -16.02
CA ALA A 46 22.70 0.85 -15.94
C ALA A 46 23.50 -0.03 -16.92
N ALA A 47 23.13 -1.30 -17.04
CA ALA A 47 23.74 -2.21 -18.02
C ALA A 47 23.46 -1.77 -19.47
N LEU A 48 22.22 -1.37 -19.77
CA LEU A 48 21.85 -0.85 -21.09
C LEU A 48 22.56 0.47 -21.41
N ASP A 49 22.70 1.37 -20.45
CA ASP A 49 23.46 2.61 -20.61
C ASP A 49 24.94 2.34 -20.93
N PHE A 50 25.55 1.32 -20.29
CA PHE A 50 26.89 0.88 -20.62
C PHE A 50 26.99 0.32 -22.04
N LEU A 51 26.08 -0.59 -22.42
CA LEU A 51 26.05 -1.17 -23.78
C LEU A 51 25.79 -0.12 -24.86
N LEU A 52 25.01 0.91 -24.54
CA LEU A 52 24.62 1.99 -25.45
C LEU A 52 25.50 3.24 -25.27
N ALA A 53 26.62 3.17 -24.56
CA ALA A 53 27.46 4.33 -24.27
C ALA A 53 27.89 5.07 -25.54
N ALA A 54 28.23 4.35 -26.62
CA ALA A 54 28.58 4.92 -27.92
C ALA A 54 27.42 5.67 -28.62
N ARG A 55 26.18 5.39 -28.21
CA ARG A 55 24.95 6.03 -28.70
C ARG A 55 24.39 7.08 -27.73
N GLY A 56 25.12 7.42 -26.66
CA GLY A 56 24.68 8.36 -25.64
C GLY A 56 23.79 7.73 -24.55
N GLY A 57 23.78 6.40 -24.43
CA GLY A 57 23.00 5.66 -23.43
C GLY A 57 21.55 5.41 -23.85
N THR A 58 20.79 4.81 -22.94
CA THR A 58 19.40 4.36 -23.16
C THR A 58 18.47 5.52 -23.51
N CYS A 59 18.59 6.68 -22.83
CA CYS A 59 17.73 7.82 -23.12
C CYS A 59 18.02 8.50 -24.45
N ALA A 60 19.27 8.55 -24.89
CA ALA A 60 19.58 9.10 -26.21
C ALA A 60 18.96 8.24 -27.33
N VAL A 61 18.83 6.94 -27.11
CA VAL A 61 18.16 6.01 -28.02
C VAL A 61 16.63 6.10 -27.96
N ILE A 62 16.04 6.22 -26.76
CA ILE A 62 14.58 6.32 -26.59
C ILE A 62 14.03 7.70 -26.99
N GLY A 63 14.78 8.78 -26.73
CA GLY A 63 14.35 10.15 -26.99
C GLY A 63 13.38 10.68 -25.93
N ALA A 64 12.35 11.41 -26.37
CA ALA A 64 11.44 12.17 -25.50
C ALA A 64 10.65 11.29 -24.50
N GLU A 65 10.40 10.03 -24.83
CA GLU A 65 9.67 9.08 -23.97
C GLU A 65 10.56 8.45 -22.88
N CYS A 66 11.83 8.87 -22.77
CA CYS A 66 12.72 8.29 -21.78
C CYS A 66 12.35 8.70 -20.35
N CYS A 67 11.87 7.75 -19.57
CA CYS A 67 11.64 7.94 -18.13
C CYS A 67 12.98 7.85 -17.37
N THR A 68 13.46 8.94 -16.76
CA THR A 68 14.69 8.93 -15.94
C THR A 68 14.44 8.75 -14.46
N PHE A 69 13.22 9.02 -14.01
CA PHE A 69 12.85 9.04 -12.60
C PHE A 69 11.89 7.89 -12.29
N VAL A 70 12.34 6.96 -11.44
CA VAL A 70 11.47 5.91 -10.89
C VAL A 70 11.19 6.28 -9.43
N PRO A 71 9.95 6.68 -9.07
CA PRO A 71 9.63 7.12 -7.71
C PRO A 71 9.79 5.99 -6.69
N ASP A 72 10.14 6.36 -5.45
CA ASP A 72 10.16 5.47 -4.30
C ASP A 72 9.02 5.83 -3.34
N ASN A 73 7.90 5.14 -3.48
CA ASN A 73 6.73 5.39 -2.63
C ASN A 73 6.67 4.42 -1.45
N ASN A 74 7.71 3.62 -1.20
CA ASN A 74 7.66 2.57 -0.19
C ASN A 74 7.37 3.12 1.21
N ALA A 75 7.99 4.26 1.58
CA ALA A 75 7.73 4.92 2.86
C ALA A 75 6.28 5.41 2.96
N THR A 76 5.78 6.09 1.92
CA THR A 76 4.40 6.59 1.86
C THR A 76 3.38 5.45 1.93
N ILE A 77 3.64 4.33 1.26
CA ILE A 77 2.78 3.14 1.34
C ILE A 77 2.79 2.57 2.77
N GLY A 78 3.95 2.55 3.43
CA GLY A 78 4.06 2.19 4.86
C GLY A 78 3.20 3.09 5.75
N ASP A 79 3.26 4.40 5.57
CA ASP A 79 2.45 5.36 6.33
C ASP A 79 0.95 5.15 6.12
N ILE A 80 0.52 4.87 4.88
CA ILE A 80 -0.88 4.58 4.55
C ILE A 80 -1.34 3.29 5.25
N ILE A 81 -0.50 2.25 5.27
CA ILE A 81 -0.84 0.97 5.92
C ILE A 81 -0.91 1.14 7.43
N ASN A 82 0.00 1.91 8.03
CA ASN A 82 -0.04 2.23 9.45
C ASN A 82 -1.33 2.98 9.79
N HIS A 83 -1.68 4.00 9.02
CA HIS A 83 -2.93 4.73 9.20
C HIS A 83 -4.17 3.84 9.06
N LEU A 84 -4.17 2.91 8.08
CA LEU A 84 -5.25 1.94 7.90
C LEU A 84 -5.40 1.02 9.13
N HIS A 85 -4.28 0.55 9.67
CA HIS A 85 -4.25 -0.31 10.85
C HIS A 85 -4.73 0.46 12.10
N ASP A 86 -4.24 1.67 12.33
CA ASP A 86 -4.63 2.52 13.47
C ASP A 86 -6.12 2.87 13.44
N THR A 87 -6.64 3.18 12.25
CA THR A 87 -8.07 3.44 12.05
C THR A 87 -8.90 2.20 12.43
N ASN A 88 -8.49 1.02 11.97
CA ASN A 88 -9.18 -0.23 12.26
C ASN A 88 -9.14 -0.56 13.78
N LEU A 89 -7.98 -0.40 14.42
CA LEU A 89 -7.83 -0.59 15.86
C LEU A 89 -8.72 0.36 16.66
N GLY A 90 -8.76 1.64 16.30
CA GLY A 90 -9.64 2.62 16.96
C GLY A 90 -11.12 2.23 16.86
N HIS A 91 -11.56 1.79 15.68
CA HIS A 91 -12.93 1.30 15.48
C HIS A 91 -13.24 0.04 16.29
N LYS A 92 -12.30 -0.90 16.37
CA LYS A 92 -12.44 -2.14 17.13
C LYS A 92 -12.54 -1.88 18.64
N GLN A 93 -11.66 -1.03 19.20
CA GLN A 93 -11.69 -0.66 20.62
C GLN A 93 -13.00 0.03 21.01
N GLU A 94 -13.48 0.94 20.18
CA GLU A 94 -14.74 1.65 20.41
C GLU A 94 -15.95 0.71 20.28
N ARG A 95 -15.87 -0.34 19.44
CA ARG A 95 -16.87 -1.41 19.41
C ARG A 95 -16.86 -2.24 20.70
N GLU A 96 -15.68 -2.59 21.21
CA GLU A 96 -15.49 -3.36 22.45
C GLU A 96 -15.98 -2.56 23.68
N ARG A 97 -15.64 -1.27 23.80
CA ARG A 97 -16.17 -0.37 24.84
C ARG A 97 -17.69 -0.28 24.83
N ARG A 98 -18.30 -0.16 23.64
CA ARG A 98 -19.78 -0.13 23.53
C ARG A 98 -20.44 -1.47 23.86
N GLY A 99 -19.72 -2.57 23.65
CA GLY A 99 -20.16 -3.91 24.04
C GLY A 99 -20.15 -4.11 25.56
N THR A 100 -19.11 -3.62 26.24
CA THR A 100 -18.97 -3.72 27.71
C THR A 100 -19.91 -2.81 28.48
N ILE A 101 -20.31 -1.65 27.93
CA ILE A 101 -21.31 -0.75 28.56
C ILE A 101 -22.75 -1.30 28.42
N SER A 102 -22.96 -2.28 27.52
CA SER A 102 -24.27 -2.89 27.27
C SER A 102 -24.49 -4.22 28.03
N GLN A 103 -23.51 -4.66 28.82
CA GLN A 103 -23.59 -5.78 29.77
C GLN A 103 -23.61 -5.24 31.20
#